data_AF-A0A4V2ZR18-F1
#
_entry.id   AF-A0A4V2ZR18-F1
#
_cell.length_a   1.000
_cell.length_b   1.000
_cell.length_c   1.000
_cell.angle_alpha   90.00
_cell.angle_beta   90.00
_cell.angle_gamma   90.00
#
_symmetry.space_group_name_H-M   'P 1'
#
loop_
_entity.id
_entity.type
_entity.pdbx_description
1 polymer ?
#
loop_
_entity_poly.entity_id
_entity_poly.type
_entity_poly.pdbx_seq_one_letter_code
_entity_poly.pdbx_strand_id
1 'polypeptide(L)'
;MSTLSYDASGAAQQAIEQHVRVLVEDRVATRIFAKDASLWGPEAESEAAIRLGWVEAAAVSRALVGGILELRDAFRAEGVSRIVLCGMGGSSLAPEVIAGTAGVGL
;
A
#
# COMPACT_ATOMS: atom_id res chain seq x y z
N MET A 1 2.28 1.38 -26.61
CA MET A 1 2.78 1.90 -25.32
C MET A 1 1.76 2.90 -24.82
N SER A 2 1.22 2.72 -23.62
CA SER A 2 0.33 3.73 -23.03
C SER A 2 1.20 4.85 -22.47
N THR A 3 1.00 6.07 -22.95
CA THR A 3 1.68 7.25 -22.43
C THR A 3 0.95 7.71 -21.18
N LEU A 4 1.64 7.80 -20.05
CA LEU A 4 1.14 8.44 -18.83
C LEU A 4 1.68 9.88 -18.81
N SER A 5 0.81 10.87 -18.74
CA SER A 5 1.18 12.27 -18.52
C SER A 5 0.64 12.74 -17.18
N TYR A 6 1.39 13.61 -16.50
CA TYR A 6 0.95 14.28 -15.29
C TYR A 6 1.33 15.75 -15.37
N ASP A 7 0.58 16.58 -14.66
CA ASP A 7 0.87 17.99 -14.46
C ASP A 7 1.09 18.21 -12.96
N ALA A 8 2.13 18.97 -12.61
CA ALA A 8 2.45 19.30 -11.23
C ALA A 8 2.75 20.79 -11.16
N SER A 9 2.23 21.46 -10.12
CA SER A 9 2.37 22.89 -9.92
C SER A 9 2.91 23.22 -8.54
N GLY A 10 3.49 24.42 -8.39
CA GLY A 10 3.94 24.93 -7.09
C GLY A 10 5.04 24.07 -6.48
N ALA A 11 4.90 23.72 -5.20
CA ALA A 11 5.90 22.95 -4.47
C ALA A 11 6.16 21.56 -5.07
N ALA A 12 5.15 20.92 -5.65
CA ALA A 12 5.31 19.60 -6.28
C ALA A 12 6.22 19.67 -7.52
N GLN A 13 6.04 20.68 -8.37
CA GLN A 13 6.90 20.90 -9.53
C GLN A 13 8.36 21.15 -9.13
N GLN A 14 8.57 22.00 -8.13
CA GLN A 14 9.91 22.30 -7.63
C GLN A 14 10.61 21.05 -7.09
N ALA A 15 9.89 20.21 -6.34
CA ALA A 15 10.44 18.94 -5.85
C ALA A 15 10.80 17.98 -6.99
N ILE A 16 9.99 17.93 -8.05
CA ILE A 16 10.27 17.12 -9.24
C ILE A 16 11.59 17.55 -9.89
N GLU A 17 11.70 18.85 -10.20
CA GLU A 17 12.88 19.42 -10.86
C GLU A 17 14.16 19.19 -10.03
N GLN A 18 14.04 19.26 -8.70
CA GLN A 18 15.17 19.09 -7.79
C GLN A 18 15.60 17.62 -7.61
N HIS A 19 14.67 16.68 -7.52
CA HIS A 19 14.96 15.34 -7.00
C HIS A 19 14.83 14.22 -8.02
N VAL A 20 13.92 14.31 -9.01
CA VAL A 20 13.57 13.16 -9.85
C VAL A 20 14.76 12.64 -10.66
N ARG A 21 15.61 13.53 -11.20
CA ARG A 21 16.79 13.10 -11.96
C ARG A 21 17.70 12.20 -11.11
N VAL A 22 18.01 12.61 -9.89
CA VAL A 22 18.86 11.86 -8.97
C VAL A 22 18.19 10.54 -8.56
N LEU A 23 16.90 10.55 -8.23
CA LEU A 23 16.16 9.34 -7.87
C LEU A 23 16.13 8.29 -9.01
N VAL A 24 16.10 8.75 -10.27
CA VAL A 24 16.19 7.90 -11.46
C VAL A 24 17.61 7.36 -11.64
N GLU A 25 18.62 8.20 -11.53
CA GLU A 25 20.04 7.81 -11.60
C GLU A 25 20.38 6.76 -10.53
N ASP A 26 19.89 6.95 -9.30
CA ASP A 26 20.07 6.04 -8.16
C ASP A 26 19.14 4.81 -8.20
N ARG A 27 18.28 4.72 -9.23
CA ARG A 27 17.34 3.61 -9.46
C ARG A 27 16.42 3.33 -8.28
N VAL A 28 16.02 4.36 -7.53
CA VAL A 28 15.27 4.21 -6.26
C VAL A 28 14.01 3.37 -6.44
N ALA A 29 13.19 3.67 -7.45
CA ALA A 29 11.98 2.91 -7.72
C ALA A 29 12.28 1.43 -8.02
N THR A 30 13.25 1.16 -8.90
CA THR A 30 13.68 -0.20 -9.24
C THR A 30 14.17 -0.96 -8.01
N ARG A 31 14.95 -0.30 -7.15
CA ARG A 31 15.48 -0.88 -5.90
C ARG A 31 14.38 -1.17 -4.89
N ILE A 32 13.38 -0.28 -4.75
CA ILE A 32 12.17 -0.55 -3.94
C ILE A 32 11.46 -1.82 -4.44
N PHE A 33 11.19 -1.92 -5.75
CA PHE A 33 10.50 -3.08 -6.31
C PHE A 33 11.32 -4.38 -6.24
N ALA A 34 12.65 -4.28 -6.25
CA ALA A 34 13.56 -5.40 -6.01
C ALA A 34 13.71 -5.76 -4.53
N LYS A 35 13.03 -5.04 -3.62
CA LYS A 35 13.15 -5.16 -2.16
C LYS A 35 14.60 -5.03 -1.67
N ASP A 36 15.39 -4.15 -2.30
CA ASP A 36 16.76 -3.88 -1.89
C ASP A 36 16.78 -3.13 -0.56
N ALA A 37 17.12 -3.85 0.51
CA ALA A 37 17.14 -3.33 1.88
C ALA A 37 18.24 -2.27 2.10
N SER A 38 19.32 -2.31 1.32
CA SER A 38 20.44 -1.36 1.45
C SER A 38 20.04 0.07 1.04
N LEU A 39 18.91 0.23 0.35
CA LEU A 39 18.38 1.54 -0.05
C LEU A 39 18.13 2.47 1.14
N TRP A 40 17.84 1.92 2.31
CA TRP A 40 17.46 2.67 3.51
C TRP A 40 18.68 3.06 4.39
N GLY A 41 19.88 2.71 3.95
CA GLY A 41 21.12 2.94 4.68
C GLY A 41 21.43 1.87 5.73
N PRO A 42 22.69 1.82 6.20
CA PRO A 42 23.21 0.71 7.02
C PRO A 42 22.49 0.57 8.36
N GLU A 43 21.99 1.67 8.92
CA GLU A 43 21.27 1.68 10.20
C GLU A 43 19.90 0.99 10.12
N ALA A 44 19.24 1.08 8.96
CA ALA A 44 17.88 0.56 8.74
C ALA A 44 17.85 -0.73 7.92
N GLU A 45 18.97 -1.16 7.33
CA GLU A 45 19.03 -2.28 6.40
C GLU A 45 18.48 -3.58 7.00
N SER A 46 18.81 -3.87 8.27
CA SER A 46 18.34 -5.09 8.95
C SER A 46 16.81 -5.11 9.12
N GLU A 47 16.20 -3.96 9.42
CA GLU A 47 14.75 -3.83 9.54
C GLU A 47 14.07 -3.82 8.17
N ALA A 48 14.64 -3.10 7.20
CA ALA A 48 14.13 -3.08 5.84
C ALA A 48 14.10 -4.48 5.21
N ALA A 49 15.13 -5.30 5.44
CA ALA A 49 15.22 -6.66 4.92
C ALA A 49 14.01 -7.54 5.27
N ILE A 50 13.34 -7.27 6.40
CA ILE A 50 12.17 -8.04 6.86
C ILE A 50 10.83 -7.29 6.70
N ARG A 51 10.84 -6.02 6.28
CA ARG A 51 9.62 -5.17 6.23
C ARG A 51 9.17 -4.75 4.83
N LEU A 52 9.91 -5.09 3.77
CA LEU A 52 9.57 -4.72 2.40
C LEU A 52 8.49 -5.62 1.74
N GLY A 53 7.76 -6.41 2.52
CA GLY A 53 6.67 -7.26 2.01
C GLY A 53 5.52 -6.47 1.34
N TRP A 54 5.32 -5.21 1.73
CA TRP A 54 4.27 -4.35 1.18
C TRP A 54 4.40 -4.11 -0.34
N VAL A 55 5.62 -4.21 -0.89
CA VAL A 55 5.92 -4.02 -2.31
C VAL A 55 5.13 -4.99 -3.20
N GLU A 56 4.84 -6.20 -2.69
CA GLU A 56 4.10 -7.23 -3.41
C GLU A 56 2.64 -7.35 -2.95
N ALA A 57 2.20 -6.55 -1.98
CA ALA A 57 0.89 -6.68 -1.35
C ALA A 57 -0.25 -6.74 -2.37
N ALA A 58 -0.25 -5.83 -3.35
CA ALA A 58 -1.27 -5.80 -4.40
C ALA A 58 -1.31 -7.09 -5.24
N ALA A 59 -0.18 -7.78 -5.42
CA ALA A 59 -0.11 -9.04 -6.15
C ALA A 59 -0.55 -10.23 -5.29
N VAL A 60 0.01 -10.37 -4.09
CA VAL A 60 -0.26 -11.52 -3.22
C VAL A 60 -1.68 -11.50 -2.64
N SER A 61 -2.24 -10.31 -2.38
CA SER A 61 -3.58 -10.18 -1.81
C SER A 61 -4.69 -10.45 -2.81
N ARG A 62 -4.43 -10.44 -4.13
CA ARG A 62 -5.46 -10.69 -5.16
C ARG A 62 -6.15 -12.04 -4.98
N ALA A 63 -5.39 -13.09 -4.64
CA ALA A 63 -5.95 -14.42 -4.44
C ALA A 63 -6.89 -14.50 -3.22
N LEU A 64 -6.72 -13.60 -2.22
CA LEU A 64 -7.55 -13.57 -1.01
C LEU A 64 -8.96 -13.04 -1.28
N VAL A 65 -9.16 -12.26 -2.34
CA VAL A 65 -10.44 -11.59 -2.62
C VAL A 65 -11.58 -12.61 -2.72
N GLY A 66 -11.37 -13.74 -3.40
CA GLY A 66 -12.37 -14.79 -3.53
C GLY A 66 -12.84 -15.30 -2.18
N GLY A 67 -11.92 -15.78 -1.35
CA GLY A 67 -12.23 -16.30 -0.02
C GLY A 67 -12.83 -15.25 0.94
N ILE A 68 -12.41 -13.98 0.83
CA ILE A 68 -12.99 -12.88 1.62
C ILE A 68 -14.47 -12.66 1.24
N LEU A 69 -14.80 -12.72 -0.05
CA LEU A 69 -16.17 -12.57 -0.53
C LEU A 69 -17.05 -13.76 -0.13
N GLU A 70 -16.53 -14.98 -0.23
CA GLU A 70 -17.21 -16.19 0.23
C GLU A 70 -17.54 -16.13 1.73
N LEU A 71 -16.57 -15.74 2.56
CA LEU A 71 -16.77 -15.59 4.00
C LEU A 71 -17.81 -14.51 4.32
N ARG A 72 -17.76 -13.37 3.62
CA ARG A 72 -18.76 -12.30 3.75
C ARG A 72 -20.16 -12.82 3.45
N ASP A 73 -20.32 -13.62 2.39
CA ASP A 73 -21.62 -14.12 1.96
C ASP A 73 -22.15 -15.21 2.90
N ALA A 74 -21.28 -16.05 3.45
CA ALA A 74 -21.62 -17.00 4.50
C ALA A 74 -22.16 -16.30 5.76
N PHE A 75 -21.46 -15.27 6.26
CA PHE A 75 -21.93 -14.48 7.41
C PHE A 75 -23.27 -13.80 7.15
N ARG A 76 -23.50 -13.28 5.94
CA ARG A 76 -24.81 -12.72 5.56
C ARG A 76 -25.91 -13.77 5.56
N ALA A 77 -25.64 -14.98 5.06
CA ALA A 77 -26.60 -16.08 5.09
C ALA A 77 -26.98 -16.50 6.52
N GLU A 78 -26.04 -16.37 7.47
CA GLU A 78 -26.28 -16.60 8.90
C GLU A 78 -26.98 -15.41 9.60
N GLY A 79 -27.27 -14.32 8.89
CA GLY A 79 -27.91 -13.14 9.45
C GLY A 79 -26.97 -12.21 10.23
N VAL A 80 -25.65 -12.39 10.12
CA VAL A 80 -24.67 -11.50 10.73
C VAL A 80 -24.71 -10.15 10.03
N SER A 81 -25.06 -9.11 10.78
CA SER A 81 -25.24 -7.74 10.27
C SER A 81 -24.32 -6.71 10.93
N ARG A 82 -23.57 -7.12 11.96
CA ARG A 82 -22.62 -6.26 12.68
C ARG A 82 -21.33 -7.02 12.96
N ILE A 83 -20.21 -6.41 12.60
CA ILE A 83 -18.87 -6.92 12.88
C ILE A 83 -18.16 -5.86 13.72
N VAL A 84 -17.60 -6.25 14.86
CA VAL A 84 -16.79 -5.36 15.70
C VAL A 84 -15.34 -5.78 15.51
N LEU A 85 -14.54 -4.90 14.92
CA LEU A 85 -13.11 -5.12 14.77
C LEU A 85 -12.38 -4.63 16.03
N CYS A 86 -11.79 -5.56 16.78
CA CYS A 86 -10.97 -5.25 17.94
C CYS A 86 -9.49 -5.22 17.54
N GLY A 87 -8.90 -4.03 17.45
CA GLY A 87 -7.50 -3.84 17.05
C GLY A 87 -6.96 -2.45 17.39
N MET A 88 -5.66 -2.25 17.21
CA MET A 88 -4.97 -0.97 17.41
C MET A 88 -3.94 -0.74 16.30
N GLY A 89 -3.68 0.53 15.99
CA GLY A 89 -2.67 0.91 14.99
C GLY A 89 -3.11 0.52 13.58
N GLY A 90 -2.21 -0.08 12.80
CA GLY A 90 -2.47 -0.41 11.40
C GLY A 90 -3.66 -1.34 11.18
N SER A 91 -3.94 -2.24 12.13
CA SER A 91 -5.06 -3.19 12.02
C SER A 91 -6.43 -2.54 12.23
N SER A 92 -6.51 -1.36 12.87
CA SER A 92 -7.76 -0.58 12.99
C SER A 92 -7.83 0.54 11.95
N LEU A 93 -6.72 1.24 11.71
CA LEU A 93 -6.67 2.37 10.78
C LEU A 93 -6.86 1.97 9.31
N ALA A 94 -6.29 0.85 8.88
CA ALA A 94 -6.44 0.44 7.48
C ALA A 94 -7.91 0.15 7.12
N PRO A 95 -8.67 -0.64 7.90
CA PRO A 95 -10.11 -0.81 7.69
C PRO A 95 -10.89 0.51 7.76
N GLU A 96 -10.54 1.42 8.66
CA GLU A 96 -11.21 2.71 8.79
C GLU A 96 -11.05 3.57 7.52
N VAL A 97 -9.82 3.69 7.02
CA VAL A 97 -9.54 4.41 5.78
C VAL A 97 -10.21 3.75 4.58
N ILE A 98 -10.18 2.42 4.48
CA ILE A 98 -10.82 1.68 3.38
C ILE A 98 -12.34 1.90 3.39
N ALA A 99 -12.99 1.74 4.54
CA ALA A 99 -14.44 1.93 4.67
C ALA A 99 -14.82 3.37 4.37
N GLY A 100 -14.11 4.35 4.95
CA GLY A 100 -14.34 5.77 4.69
C GLY A 100 -14.17 6.15 3.22
N THR A 101 -13.13 5.63 2.55
CA THR A 101 -12.89 5.84 1.11
C THR A 101 -14.00 5.24 0.25
N ALA A 102 -14.54 4.09 0.66
CA ALA A 102 -15.65 3.42 -0.01
C ALA A 102 -17.03 4.00 0.35
N GLY A 103 -17.10 5.00 1.24
CA GLY A 103 -18.37 5.56 1.73
C GLY A 103 -19.19 4.59 2.59
N VAL A 104 -18.54 3.59 3.20
CA VAL A 104 -19.17 2.61 4.09
C VAL A 104 -19.02 3.08 5.54
N GLY A 105 -20.14 3.21 6.25
CA GLY A 105 -20.12 3.55 7.67
C GLY A 105 -19.54 2.42 8.52
N LEU A 106 -18.74 2.79 9.53
CA LEU A 106 -18.22 1.91 10.58
C LEU A 106 -19.18 1.86 11.78
#